data_AF-A0A7M7T264-F1
#
_entry.id   AF-A0A7M7T264-F1
#
_cell.length_a   1.000
_cell.length_b   1.000
_cell.length_c   1.000
_cell.angle_alpha   90.00
_cell.angle_beta   90.00
_cell.angle_gamma   90.00
#
_symmetry.space_group_name_H-M   'P 1'
#
loop_
_entity.id
_entity.type
_entity.pdbx_description
1 polymer ?
#
loop_
_entity_poly.entity_id
_entity_poly.type
_entity_poly.pdbx_seq_one_letter_code
_entity_poly.pdbx_strand_id
1 'polypeptide(L)'
;MTSQLNGSEPKRILGWMKRSRHIFLDTLNRWLYWDAKDPQRILYKTNLDAPGYSRYSMSPIDAINCLFIDNQGNNLYWVDNIVSNLKSLNLSQPGSNVTELYQLPIAKPVGIALHGGHFFALYGDSVIQYQLDTPEDEVRFDVTAWSLDGVPFQIKMKRARGLFVRRF
;
A
#
# COMPACT_ATOMS: atom_id res chain seq x y z
N MET A 1 -11.49 -23.17 -10.61
CA MET A 1 -11.75 -22.32 -11.79
C MET A 1 -10.91 -21.07 -11.67
N THR A 2 -9.97 -20.86 -12.59
CA THR A 2 -9.09 -19.68 -12.65
C THR A 2 -9.56 -18.79 -13.79
N SER A 3 -9.97 -17.55 -13.50
CA SER A 3 -10.27 -16.56 -14.55
C SER A 3 -8.99 -16.23 -15.32
N GLN A 4 -9.06 -16.21 -16.64
CA GLN A 4 -7.91 -15.93 -17.50
C GLN A 4 -7.65 -14.40 -17.58
N LEU A 5 -6.38 -13.98 -17.75
CA LEU A 5 -6.01 -12.56 -17.88
C LEU A 5 -6.56 -11.91 -19.18
N ASN A 6 -7.12 -12.69 -20.10
CA ASN A 6 -7.75 -12.21 -21.34
C ASN A 6 -9.16 -11.62 -21.12
N GLY A 7 -9.63 -11.52 -19.88
CA GLY A 7 -10.94 -10.97 -19.54
C GLY A 7 -12.11 -11.93 -19.76
N SER A 8 -11.86 -13.15 -20.22
CA SER A 8 -12.88 -14.20 -20.27
C SER A 8 -13.25 -14.66 -18.85
N GLU A 9 -14.53 -14.96 -18.63
CA GLU A 9 -15.08 -15.47 -17.36
C GLU A 9 -14.89 -14.56 -16.13
N PRO A 10 -15.29 -13.27 -16.17
CA PRO A 10 -15.23 -12.42 -14.98
C PRO A 10 -16.16 -12.97 -13.90
N LYS A 11 -15.61 -13.20 -12.70
CA LYS A 11 -16.36 -13.68 -11.54
C LYS A 11 -16.59 -12.55 -10.55
N ARG A 12 -17.85 -12.34 -10.17
CA ARG A 12 -18.19 -11.51 -9.01
C ARG A 12 -17.82 -12.25 -7.73
N ILE A 13 -16.81 -11.77 -7.01
CA ILE A 13 -16.36 -12.34 -5.73
C ILE A 13 -16.88 -11.57 -4.51
N LEU A 14 -17.30 -10.30 -4.69
CA LEU A 14 -17.91 -9.46 -3.65
C LEU A 14 -19.07 -8.66 -4.22
N GLY A 15 -20.04 -8.33 -3.35
CA GLY A 15 -21.22 -7.55 -3.71
C GLY A 15 -21.62 -6.56 -2.61
N TRP A 16 -22.38 -5.54 -3.03
CA TRP A 16 -23.00 -4.56 -2.13
C TRP A 16 -21.98 -3.78 -1.29
N MET A 17 -20.86 -3.38 -1.90
CA MET A 17 -19.84 -2.56 -1.25
C MET A 17 -20.23 -1.08 -1.37
N LYS A 18 -20.08 -0.32 -0.27
CA LYS A 18 -20.37 1.12 -0.26
C LYS A 18 -19.26 1.88 -1.01
N ARG A 19 -19.61 2.58 -2.09
CA ARG A 19 -18.79 3.54 -2.88
C ARG A 19 -17.27 3.50 -2.60
N SER A 20 -16.64 2.38 -2.86
CA SER A 20 -15.18 2.20 -2.73
C SER A 20 -14.47 2.87 -3.91
N ARG A 21 -13.25 3.35 -3.67
CA ARG A 21 -12.39 3.92 -4.72
C ARG A 21 -11.10 3.12 -4.90
N HIS A 22 -10.65 2.46 -3.85
CA HIS A 22 -9.36 1.81 -3.79
C HIS A 22 -9.53 0.34 -3.40
N ILE A 23 -8.76 -0.52 -4.06
CA ILE A 23 -8.75 -1.96 -3.83
C ILE A 23 -7.30 -2.45 -3.92
N PHE A 24 -6.93 -3.36 -3.01
CA PHE A 24 -5.57 -3.90 -2.93
C PHE A 24 -5.58 -5.38 -2.66
N LEU A 25 -4.59 -6.05 -3.23
CA LEU A 25 -4.43 -7.48 -3.15
C LEU A 25 -3.11 -7.79 -2.45
N ASP A 26 -3.20 -8.39 -1.27
CA ASP A 26 -2.06 -9.05 -0.66
C ASP A 26 -2.05 -10.50 -1.13
N THR A 27 -1.23 -10.77 -2.14
CA THR A 27 -1.11 -12.09 -2.75
C THR A 27 -0.37 -13.08 -1.86
N LEU A 28 0.50 -12.60 -0.96
CA LEU A 28 1.30 -13.45 -0.07
C LEU A 28 0.41 -14.02 1.04
N ASN A 29 -0.35 -13.16 1.71
CA ASN A 29 -1.21 -13.56 2.83
C ASN A 29 -2.66 -13.84 2.42
N ARG A 30 -2.96 -13.81 1.11
CA ARG A 30 -4.27 -14.11 0.53
C ARG A 30 -5.40 -13.18 1.02
N TRP A 31 -5.11 -11.88 1.19
CA TRP A 31 -6.10 -10.89 1.62
C TRP A 31 -6.46 -9.91 0.50
N LEU A 32 -7.73 -9.52 0.47
CA LEU A 32 -8.24 -8.41 -0.34
C LEU A 32 -8.64 -7.27 0.58
N TYR A 33 -8.14 -6.07 0.32
CA TYR A 33 -8.42 -4.86 1.06
C TYR A 33 -9.18 -3.86 0.19
N TRP A 34 -10.10 -3.10 0.76
CA TRP A 34 -10.77 -2.01 0.06
C TRP A 34 -11.19 -0.89 1.01
N ASP A 35 -11.18 0.34 0.53
CA ASP A 35 -11.74 1.47 1.27
C ASP A 35 -13.26 1.51 1.13
N ALA A 36 -13.96 2.12 2.09
CA ALA A 36 -15.36 2.47 1.92
C ALA A 36 -15.55 3.96 2.13
N LYS A 37 -16.27 4.61 1.23
CA LYS A 37 -16.65 6.02 1.40
C LYS A 37 -17.91 6.16 2.24
N ASP A 38 -17.94 5.50 3.40
CA ASP A 38 -18.94 5.74 4.43
C ASP A 38 -18.45 6.80 5.43
N PRO A 39 -19.31 7.33 6.31
CA PRO A 39 -18.90 8.36 7.27
C PRO A 39 -17.72 7.92 8.15
N GLN A 40 -17.60 6.61 8.42
CA GLN A 40 -16.54 6.02 9.23
C GLN A 40 -15.24 5.77 8.45
N ARG A 41 -15.27 5.79 7.11
CA ARG A 41 -14.10 5.64 6.22
C ARG A 41 -13.25 4.42 6.54
N ILE A 42 -13.92 3.32 6.86
CA ILE A 42 -13.28 2.09 7.33
C ILE A 42 -12.55 1.41 6.17
N LEU A 43 -11.31 0.97 6.44
CA LEU A 43 -10.65 -0.02 5.61
C LEU A 43 -11.21 -1.40 5.92
N TYR A 44 -11.65 -2.12 4.90
CA TYR A 44 -12.14 -3.48 5.05
C TYR A 44 -11.17 -4.48 4.46
N LYS A 45 -11.18 -5.72 4.99
CA LYS A 45 -10.50 -6.85 4.38
C LYS A 45 -11.33 -8.13 4.37
N THR A 46 -11.05 -9.02 3.40
CA THR A 46 -11.63 -10.37 3.31
C THR A 46 -10.59 -11.36 2.79
N ASN A 47 -10.72 -12.63 3.17
CA ASN A 47 -9.83 -13.69 2.71
C ASN A 47 -10.19 -14.02 1.26
N LEU A 48 -9.18 -14.13 0.39
CA LEU A 48 -9.38 -14.38 -1.04
C LEU A 48 -9.85 -15.78 -1.39
N ASP A 49 -9.65 -16.75 -0.49
CA ASP A 49 -10.06 -18.13 -0.72
C ASP A 49 -11.54 -18.34 -0.33
N ALA A 50 -12.07 -17.46 0.52
CA ALA A 50 -13.49 -17.40 0.88
C ALA A 50 -14.03 -15.95 0.91
N PRO A 51 -13.99 -15.23 -0.23
CA PRO A 51 -14.32 -13.81 -0.27
C PRO A 51 -15.78 -13.59 0.12
N GLY A 52 -16.00 -12.72 1.10
CA GLY A 52 -17.34 -12.36 1.57
C GLY A 52 -17.93 -13.25 2.67
N TYR A 53 -17.31 -14.38 3.01
CA TYR A 53 -17.72 -15.21 4.16
C TYR A 53 -17.44 -14.52 5.49
N SER A 54 -16.33 -13.79 5.57
CA SER A 54 -15.97 -12.96 6.72
C SER A 54 -15.36 -11.65 6.23
N ARG A 55 -15.93 -10.53 6.69
CA ARG A 55 -15.44 -9.18 6.44
C ARG A 55 -14.93 -8.62 7.76
N TYR A 56 -13.71 -8.12 7.74
CA TYR A 56 -13.08 -7.52 8.92
C TYR A 56 -12.95 -6.02 8.69
N SER A 57 -13.31 -5.23 9.70
CA SER A 57 -13.00 -3.81 9.76
C SER A 57 -11.61 -3.62 10.35
N MET A 58 -10.80 -2.85 9.65
CA MET A 58 -9.56 -2.28 10.18
C MET A 58 -9.86 -0.87 10.71
N SER A 59 -8.82 -0.08 10.94
CA SER A 59 -8.97 1.31 11.37
C SER A 59 -9.48 2.22 10.25
N PRO A 60 -10.15 3.34 10.61
CA PRO A 60 -10.47 4.40 9.67
C PRO A 60 -9.22 4.88 8.92
N ILE A 61 -9.38 5.06 7.61
CA ILE A 61 -8.33 5.57 6.72
C ILE A 61 -8.84 6.83 6.03
N ASP A 62 -8.63 7.96 6.70
CA ASP A 62 -9.19 9.23 6.28
C ASP A 62 -8.53 9.80 5.02
N ALA A 63 -9.36 10.45 4.19
CA ALA A 63 -8.95 11.36 3.13
C ALA A 63 -7.84 10.85 2.18
N ILE A 64 -7.84 9.57 1.83
CA ILE A 64 -6.81 8.98 0.95
C ILE A 64 -6.95 9.52 -0.49
N ASN A 65 -5.82 9.96 -1.07
CA ASN A 65 -5.67 10.13 -2.52
C ASN A 65 -5.04 8.90 -3.17
N CYS A 66 -3.98 8.45 -2.53
CA CYS A 66 -3.07 7.42 -3.00
C CYS A 66 -2.52 6.68 -1.79
N LEU A 67 -2.24 5.39 -1.99
CA LEU A 67 -1.71 4.53 -0.95
C LEU A 67 -0.79 3.46 -1.55
N PHE A 68 0.02 2.85 -0.69
CA PHE A 68 0.94 1.77 -1.00
C PHE A 68 0.81 0.68 0.06
N ILE A 69 0.85 -0.59 -0.33
CA ILE A 69 0.91 -1.71 0.63
C ILE A 69 2.27 -2.38 0.51
N ASP A 70 2.91 -2.53 1.65
CA ASP A 70 4.01 -3.42 1.88
C ASP A 70 3.47 -4.78 2.36
N ASN A 71 3.49 -5.77 1.45
CA ASN A 71 3.05 -7.13 1.75
C ASN A 71 4.04 -7.91 2.65
N GLN A 72 5.32 -7.52 2.72
CA GLN A 72 6.31 -8.22 3.53
C GLN A 72 6.28 -7.74 4.99
N GLY A 73 6.24 -6.43 5.22
CA GLY A 73 6.09 -5.84 6.54
C GLY A 73 4.65 -5.75 7.04
N ASN A 74 3.66 -6.14 6.21
CA ASN A 74 2.23 -6.07 6.52
C ASN A 74 1.77 -4.65 6.89
N ASN A 75 2.23 -3.64 6.16
CA ASN A 75 1.87 -2.25 6.41
C ASN A 75 1.21 -1.60 5.19
N LEU A 76 0.13 -0.88 5.45
CA LEU A 76 -0.44 0.07 4.52
C LEU A 76 0.16 1.44 4.79
N TYR A 77 0.54 2.16 3.74
CA TYR A 77 1.02 3.54 3.79
C TYR A 77 0.13 4.42 2.91
N TRP A 78 -0.21 5.63 3.37
CA TRP A 78 -0.96 6.58 2.55
C TRP A 78 -0.62 8.01 2.93
N VAL A 79 -0.98 8.95 2.06
CA VAL A 79 -0.93 10.37 2.39
C VAL A 79 -2.33 10.86 2.72
N ASP A 80 -2.49 11.41 3.92
CA ASP A 80 -3.71 12.11 4.34
C ASP A 80 -3.83 13.45 3.61
N ASN A 81 -4.87 13.64 2.82
CA ASN A 81 -5.03 14.85 2.01
C ASN A 81 -5.40 16.11 2.77
N ILE A 82 -5.81 16.00 4.03
CA ILE A 82 -6.21 17.14 4.85
C ILE A 82 -4.98 17.71 5.53
N VAL A 83 -4.24 16.86 6.24
CA VAL A 83 -3.07 17.28 7.01
C VAL A 83 -1.76 17.12 6.25
N SER A 84 -1.74 16.45 5.09
CA SER A 84 -0.55 16.18 4.28
C SER A 84 0.52 15.34 5.01
N ASN A 85 0.08 14.35 5.77
CA ASN A 85 0.98 13.42 6.49
C ASN A 85 1.06 12.07 5.78
N LEU A 86 2.28 11.54 5.68
CA LEU A 86 2.50 10.13 5.45
C LEU A 86 2.11 9.37 6.71
N LYS A 87 1.13 8.49 6.58
CA LYS A 87 0.60 7.65 7.65
C LYS A 87 0.80 6.18 7.30
N SER A 88 0.88 5.34 8.33
CA SER A 88 0.91 3.89 8.19
C SER A 88 -0.12 3.19 9.08
N LEU A 89 -0.49 1.99 8.67
CA LEU A 89 -1.39 1.10 9.39
C LEU A 89 -0.90 -0.34 9.27
N ASN A 90 -0.67 -0.98 10.42
CA ASN A 90 -0.33 -2.39 10.46
C ASN A 90 -1.56 -3.26 10.12
N LEU A 91 -1.41 -4.12 9.12
CA LEU A 91 -2.46 -4.96 8.55
C LEU A 91 -2.56 -6.35 9.20
N SER A 92 -1.58 -6.74 10.02
CA SER A 92 -1.47 -8.07 10.62
C SER A 92 -2.67 -8.38 11.52
N GLN A 93 -3.18 -7.38 12.24
CA GLN A 93 -4.31 -7.53 13.16
C GLN A 93 -5.39 -6.46 12.95
N PRO A 94 -6.69 -6.81 13.02
CA PRO A 94 -7.76 -5.82 13.09
C PRO A 94 -7.59 -4.90 14.30
N GLY A 95 -7.95 -3.62 14.13
CA GLY A 95 -7.89 -2.63 15.21
C GLY A 95 -6.51 -2.00 15.48
N SER A 96 -5.50 -2.26 14.65
CA SER A 96 -4.21 -1.55 14.73
C SER A 96 -4.40 -0.03 14.64
N ASN A 97 -3.72 0.74 15.48
CA ASN A 97 -3.78 2.19 15.39
C ASN A 97 -3.06 2.70 14.14
N VAL A 98 -3.53 3.83 13.63
CA VAL A 98 -2.85 4.59 12.59
C VAL A 98 -1.62 5.25 13.22
N THR A 99 -0.47 5.11 12.57
CA THR A 99 0.78 5.80 12.92
C THR A 99 0.99 6.96 11.96
N GLU A 100 1.27 8.15 12.49
CA GLU A 100 1.73 9.28 11.68
C GLU A 100 3.25 9.25 11.61
N LEU A 101 3.81 9.22 10.40
CA LEU A 101 5.24 9.06 10.18
C LEU A 101 5.91 10.40 9.91
N TYR A 102 5.48 11.08 8.86
CA TYR A 102 6.12 12.32 8.39
C TYR A 102 5.11 13.32 7.87
N GLN A 103 5.27 14.59 8.24
CA GLN A 103 4.59 15.70 7.60
C GLN A 103 5.26 15.98 6.25
N LEU A 104 4.51 15.89 5.16
CA LEU A 104 5.03 16.21 3.84
C LEU A 104 4.92 17.73 3.61
N PRO A 105 5.93 18.35 2.96
CA PRO A 105 5.86 19.74 2.53
C PRO A 105 4.98 19.95 1.30
N ILE A 106 4.40 18.87 0.76
CA ILE A 106 3.50 18.88 -0.39
C ILE A 106 2.10 18.42 0.03
N ALA A 107 1.09 19.03 -0.57
CA ALA A 107 -0.30 18.64 -0.35
C ALA A 107 -0.81 17.76 -1.49
N LYS A 108 -1.57 16.72 -1.15
CA LYS A 108 -2.35 15.91 -2.10
C LYS A 108 -1.55 15.32 -3.28
N PRO A 109 -0.45 14.58 -3.03
CA PRO A 109 0.22 13.84 -4.10
C PRO A 109 -0.77 12.87 -4.77
N VAL A 110 -0.65 12.70 -6.08
CA VAL A 110 -1.58 11.87 -6.88
C VAL A 110 -1.18 10.41 -6.93
N GLY A 111 0.08 10.10 -6.61
CA GLY A 111 0.60 8.74 -6.52
C GLY A 111 1.76 8.68 -5.53
N ILE A 112 1.93 7.52 -4.91
CA ILE A 112 3.06 7.24 -4.03
C ILE A 112 3.65 5.86 -4.30
N ALA A 113 4.94 5.70 -4.02
CA ALA A 113 5.63 4.43 -4.00
C ALA A 113 6.68 4.42 -2.90
N LEU A 114 6.97 3.24 -2.32
CA LEU A 114 8.06 3.08 -1.38
C LEU A 114 9.04 2.03 -1.92
N HIS A 115 10.33 2.33 -1.86
CA HIS A 115 11.38 1.37 -2.22
C HIS A 115 12.70 1.69 -1.53
N GLY A 116 13.34 0.68 -0.92
CA GLY A 116 14.70 0.77 -0.41
C GLY A 116 14.94 1.92 0.59
N GLY A 117 13.97 2.16 1.48
CA GLY A 117 14.04 3.25 2.48
C GLY A 117 13.68 4.62 1.91
N HIS A 118 13.18 4.68 0.69
CA HIS A 118 12.73 5.92 0.07
C HIS A 118 11.23 5.90 -0.14
N PHE A 119 10.63 7.07 0.04
CA PHE A 119 9.26 7.38 -0.33
C PHE A 119 9.29 8.30 -1.55
N PHE A 120 8.54 7.94 -2.58
CA PHE A 120 8.40 8.71 -3.82
C PHE A 120 6.97 9.22 -3.92
N ALA A 121 6.80 10.51 -4.22
CA ALA A 121 5.50 11.14 -4.38
C ALA A 121 5.40 11.82 -5.74
N LEU A 122 4.33 11.53 -6.47
CA LEU A 122 4.01 12.19 -7.73
C LEU A 122 3.19 13.45 -7.42
N TYR A 123 3.75 14.62 -7.72
CA TYR A 123 3.18 15.91 -7.38
C TYR A 123 3.35 16.90 -8.53
N GLY A 124 2.22 17.38 -9.07
CA GLY A 124 2.23 18.20 -10.27
C GLY A 124 2.83 17.42 -11.45
N ASP A 125 3.89 17.97 -12.02
CA ASP A 125 4.70 17.41 -13.11
C ASP A 125 5.99 16.72 -12.62
N SER A 126 6.13 16.53 -11.31
CA SER A 126 7.38 16.12 -10.67
C SER A 126 7.21 14.85 -9.85
N VAL A 127 8.31 14.09 -9.72
CA VAL A 127 8.46 13.01 -8.73
C VAL A 127 9.41 13.49 -7.65
N ILE A 128 8.92 13.54 -6.41
CA ILE A 128 9.69 13.98 -5.25
C ILE A 128 10.08 12.75 -4.44
N GLN A 129 11.37 12.62 -4.16
CA GLN A 129 11.92 11.55 -3.32
C GLN A 129 12.18 12.08 -1.91
N TYR A 130 11.82 11.28 -0.91
CA TYR A 130 12.11 11.51 0.50
C TYR A 130 12.88 10.31 1.04
N GLN A 131 13.94 10.57 1.81
CA GLN A 131 14.60 9.54 2.61
C GLN A 131 13.71 9.27 3.83
N LEU A 132 13.35 8.01 4.06
CA LEU A 132 12.79 7.59 5.34
C LEU A 132 13.98 7.23 6.23
N ASP A 133 14.13 7.94 7.35
CA ASP A 133 15.07 7.56 8.40
C ASP A 133 14.59 6.24 8.96
N THR A 134 15.14 5.15 8.44
CA THR A 134 14.88 3.83 9.00
C THR A 134 15.83 3.65 10.18
N PRO A 135 15.34 3.17 11.35
CA PRO A 135 16.23 2.50 12.29
C PRO A 135 16.98 1.43 11.50
N GLU A 136 18.30 1.32 11.69
CA GLU A 136 19.28 0.70 10.78
C GLU A 136 19.01 -0.74 10.28
N ASP A 137 17.93 -1.40 10.69
CA ASP A 137 17.60 -2.78 10.33
C ASP A 137 16.13 -2.92 9.90
N GLU A 138 15.85 -2.63 8.62
CA GLU A 138 14.91 -3.34 7.72
C GLU A 138 14.36 -2.41 6.65
N VAL A 139 14.82 -2.54 5.41
CA VAL A 139 13.94 -2.24 4.26
C VAL A 139 14.24 -3.16 3.07
N ARG A 140 13.24 -3.92 2.65
CA ARG A 140 13.21 -4.64 1.36
C ARG A 140 11.78 -4.68 0.85
N PHE A 141 11.45 -3.99 -0.23
CA PHE A 141 10.11 -4.12 -0.84
C PHE A 141 10.15 -4.10 -2.37
N ASP A 142 9.25 -4.90 -2.95
CA ASP A 142 8.93 -4.96 -4.37
C ASP A 142 8.00 -3.82 -4.76
N VAL A 143 8.27 -3.25 -5.93
CA VAL A 143 7.51 -2.16 -6.52
C VAL A 143 6.15 -2.69 -6.98
N THR A 144 5.05 -2.10 -6.48
CA THR A 144 3.76 -2.19 -7.17
C THR A 144 3.33 -0.79 -7.60
N ALA A 145 3.96 -0.29 -8.65
CA ALA A 145 3.46 0.83 -9.42
C ALA A 145 2.80 0.25 -10.67
N TRP A 146 1.48 0.39 -10.78
CA TRP A 146 0.81 0.19 -12.07
C TRP A 146 1.02 1.47 -12.87
N SER A 147 1.95 1.44 -13.84
CA SER A 147 1.90 2.40 -14.96
C SER A 147 0.85 1.91 -15.96
N LEU A 148 0.29 2.85 -16.71
CA LEU A 148 -0.79 2.65 -17.69
C LEU A 148 -0.38 1.82 -18.94
N ASP A 149 0.76 1.12 -18.90
CA ASP A 149 1.42 0.55 -20.07
C ASP A 149 1.72 -0.97 -19.91
N GLY A 150 1.37 -1.57 -18.78
CA GLY A 150 1.05 -3.01 -18.74
C GLY A 150 2.17 -4.02 -18.98
N VAL A 151 3.44 -3.74 -18.65
CA VAL A 151 4.48 -4.79 -18.65
C VAL A 151 5.25 -4.81 -17.32
N PRO A 152 4.99 -5.79 -16.43
CA PRO A 152 5.83 -5.98 -15.25
C PRO A 152 7.10 -6.76 -15.64
N PHE A 153 8.28 -6.19 -15.36
CA PHE A 153 9.52 -6.94 -15.34
C PHE A 153 10.10 -6.96 -13.91
N GLN A 154 10.43 -8.15 -13.44
CA GLN A 154 11.08 -8.38 -12.16
C GLN A 154 12.60 -8.20 -12.33
N ILE A 155 13.20 -7.16 -11.75
CA ILE A 155 14.66 -7.09 -11.58
C ILE A 155 15.02 -7.68 -10.23
N LYS A 156 15.68 -8.84 -10.22
CA LYS A 156 16.40 -9.33 -9.04
C LYS A 156 17.74 -8.60 -8.94
N MET A 157 17.89 -7.74 -7.95
CA MET A 157 19.21 -7.27 -7.52
C MET A 157 19.63 -7.97 -6.22
N LYS A 158 20.77 -8.65 -6.25
CA LYS A 158 21.56 -8.97 -5.05
C LYS A 158 22.40 -7.75 -4.72
N ARG A 159 22.43 -7.34 -3.44
CA ARG A 159 23.61 -6.65 -2.91
C ARG A 159 24.44 -7.62 -2.09
N ALA A 160 25.73 -7.62 -2.43
CA ALA A 160 26.79 -8.50 -1.97
C ALA A 160 27.14 -8.30 -0.50
N ARG A 161 27.70 -9.35 0.12
CA ARG A 161 28.35 -9.28 1.44
C ARG A 161 29.58 -8.37 1.39
N GLY A 162 29.74 -7.59 2.45
CA GLY A 162 31.04 -7.18 3.01
C GLY A 162 31.69 -5.93 2.42
N LEU A 163 31.72 -4.84 3.19
CA LEU A 163 32.95 -4.10 3.50
C LEU A 163 32.70 -3.11 4.66
N PHE A 164 33.53 -3.19 5.70
CA PHE A 164 33.62 -2.26 6.83
C PHE A 164 34.02 -0.86 6.39
N VAL A 165 33.55 0.19 7.09
CA VAL A 165 34.44 1.27 7.60
C VAL A 165 33.90 1.75 8.95
N ARG A 166 34.81 1.84 9.92
CA ARG A 166 34.65 2.28 11.30
C ARG A 166 35.06 3.76 11.42
N ARG A 167 34.59 4.43 12.49
CA ARG A 167 35.06 5.68 13.16
C ARG A 167 34.27 6.95 12.79
N PHE A 168 33.99 7.86 13.72
CA PHE A 168 34.48 8.03 15.11
C PHE A 168 33.34 7.98 16.13
#